data_AF-A0A165MZT1-F1
#
_entry.id   AF-A0A165MZT1-F1
#
_cell.length_a   1.000
_cell.length_b   1.000
_cell.length_c   1.000
_cell.angle_alpha   90.00
_cell.angle_beta   90.00
_cell.angle_gamma   90.00
#
_symmetry.space_group_name_H-M   'P 1'
#
loop_
_entity.id
_entity.type
_entity.pdbx_description
1 polymer ?
#
loop_
_entity_poly.entity_id
_entity_poly.type
_entity_poly.pdbx_seq_one_letter_code
_entity_poly.pdbx_strand_id
1 'polypeptide(L)'
;MMSHTTPRRPWYVPDALADDYCEIALSGGDLRMLKTLKIFRSILVNAGIIGITLTALFLTAADATIITVLSLSTLALYNGVEVADYAALAAAFAEVRAQQTEEGEK
;
A
#
# COMPACT_ATOMS: atom_id res chain seq x y z
N MET A 1 27.42 0.16 -17.73
CA MET A 1 26.35 -0.53 -16.98
C MET A 1 26.55 -0.16 -15.52
N MET A 2 25.90 0.92 -15.07
CA MET A 2 25.99 1.38 -13.68
C MET A 2 25.07 0.48 -12.84
N SER A 3 25.67 -0.38 -12.02
CA SER A 3 24.96 -1.09 -10.97
C SER A 3 24.59 -0.08 -9.88
N HIS A 4 23.37 0.46 -9.94
CA HIS A 4 22.77 1.09 -8.78
C HIS A 4 22.72 0.01 -7.70
N THR A 5 23.50 0.16 -6.63
CA THR A 5 23.37 -0.67 -5.44
C THR A 5 21.99 -0.37 -4.86
N THR A 6 21.00 -1.21 -5.20
CA THR A 6 19.67 -1.12 -4.62
C THR A 6 19.83 -1.18 -3.10
N PRO A 7 19.37 -0.17 -2.34
CA PRO A 7 19.43 -0.24 -0.88
C PRO A 7 18.74 -1.52 -0.42
N ARG A 8 19.32 -2.21 0.56
CA ARG A 8 18.80 -3.51 1.02
C ARG A 8 17.50 -3.29 1.78
N ARG A 9 16.37 -3.33 1.06
CA ARG A 9 15.02 -3.16 1.61
C ARG A 9 14.53 -4.45 2.28
N PRO A 10 13.61 -4.37 3.27
CA PRO A 10 12.99 -5.54 3.87
C PRO A 10 12.21 -6.37 2.84
N TRP A 11 12.11 -7.68 3.04
CA TRP A 11 11.47 -8.62 2.09
C TRP A 11 10.00 -8.32 1.76
N TYR A 12 9.30 -7.60 2.62
CA TYR A 12 7.90 -7.20 2.45
C TYR A 12 7.74 -5.88 1.69
N VAL A 13 8.84 -5.22 1.31
CA VAL A 13 8.86 -3.98 0.52
C VAL A 13 9.18 -4.36 -0.93
N PRO A 14 8.23 -4.23 -1.86
CA PRO A 14 8.49 -4.49 -3.26
C PRO A 14 9.43 -3.44 -3.86
N ASP A 15 10.57 -3.86 -4.40
CA ASP A 15 11.62 -2.94 -4.88
C ASP A 15 11.13 -2.04 -6.02
N ALA A 16 10.48 -2.61 -7.05
CA ALA A 16 9.97 -1.84 -8.18
C ALA A 16 8.99 -0.74 -7.75
N LEU A 17 8.14 -1.03 -6.76
CA LEU A 17 7.14 -0.09 -6.27
C LEU A 17 7.80 1.06 -5.48
N ALA A 18 8.83 0.74 -4.70
CA ALA A 18 9.58 1.75 -3.95
C ALA A 18 10.42 2.63 -4.90
N ASP A 19 11.00 2.06 -5.96
CA ASP A 19 11.72 2.80 -6.99
C ASP A 19 10.80 3.79 -7.72
N ASP A 20 9.59 3.35 -8.11
CA ASP A 20 8.57 4.22 -8.73
C ASP A 20 8.22 5.40 -7.81
N TYR A 21 8.05 5.17 -6.50
CA TYR A 21 7.78 6.25 -5.55
C TYR A 21 8.97 7.18 -5.35
N CYS A 22 10.21 6.68 -5.39
CA CYS A 22 11.40 7.53 -5.38
C CYS A 22 11.43 8.45 -6.59
N GLU A 23 11.13 7.94 -7.79
CA GLU A 23 11.07 8.75 -9.01
C GLU A 23 9.97 9.83 -8.90
N ILE A 24 8.80 9.48 -8.39
CA ILE A 24 7.70 10.44 -8.15
C ILE A 24 8.10 11.50 -7.13
N ALA A 25 8.82 11.12 -6.07
CA ALA A 25 9.31 12.05 -5.05
C ALA A 25 10.31 13.06 -5.63
N LEU A 26 11.25 12.57 -6.45
CA LEU A 26 12.32 13.36 -7.05
C LEU A 26 11.79 14.27 -8.17
N SER A 27 10.74 13.85 -8.89
CA SER A 27 10.08 14.65 -9.93
C SER A 27 9.12 15.71 -9.38
N GLY A 28 9.00 15.86 -8.05
CA GLY A 28 8.19 16.89 -7.40
C GLY A 28 6.72 16.51 -7.19
N GLY A 29 6.38 15.22 -7.30
CA GLY A 29 5.04 14.73 -7.00
C GLY A 29 4.71 14.79 -5.50
N ASP A 30 3.48 15.18 -5.16
CA ASP A 30 3.02 15.18 -3.77
C ASP A 30 2.66 13.76 -3.31
N LEU A 31 3.62 13.09 -2.69
CA LEU A 31 3.44 11.78 -2.07
C LEU A 31 2.37 11.80 -0.96
N ARG A 32 2.04 12.97 -0.35
CA ARG A 32 0.94 13.07 0.61
C ARG A 32 -0.41 12.93 -0.07
N MET A 33 -0.56 13.42 -1.30
CA MET A 33 -1.76 13.23 -2.10
C MET A 33 -1.96 11.75 -2.42
N LEU A 34 -0.88 11.04 -2.81
CA LEU A 34 -0.93 9.60 -3.06
C LEU A 34 -1.31 8.80 -1.80
N LYS A 35 -0.74 9.15 -0.65
CA LYS A 35 -1.11 8.55 0.64
C LYS A 35 -2.58 8.78 0.99
N THR A 36 -3.09 10.00 0.77
CA THR A 36 -4.48 10.36 1.10
C THR A 36 -5.49 9.60 0.23
N LEU A 37 -5.25 9.52 -1.08
CA LEU A 37 -6.11 8.76 -2.00
C LEU A 37 -6.13 7.27 -1.65
N LYS A 38 -5.00 6.70 -1.23
CA LYS A 38 -4.93 5.31 -0.79
C LYS A 38 -5.69 5.04 0.49
N ILE A 39 -5.57 5.93 1.49
CA ILE A 39 -6.35 5.82 2.74
C ILE A 39 -7.84 5.87 2.43
N PHE A 40 -8.28 6.80 1.58
CA PHE A 40 -9.68 6.90 1.19
C PHE A 40 -10.16 5.63 0.47
N ARG A 41 -9.37 5.11 -0.47
CA ARG A 41 -9.66 3.85 -1.18
C ARG A 41 -9.79 2.68 -0.21
N SER A 42 -8.87 2.56 0.75
CA SER A 42 -8.89 1.52 1.78
C SER A 42 -10.17 1.56 2.60
N ILE A 43 -10.57 2.75 3.07
CA ILE A 43 -11.80 2.94 3.85
C ILE A 43 -13.04 2.55 3.02
N LEU A 44 -13.12 3.01 1.78
CA LEU A 44 -14.26 2.74 0.90
C LEU A 44 -14.38 1.24 0.59
N VAL A 45 -13.26 0.58 0.27
CA VAL A 45 -13.25 -0.86 -0.03
C VAL A 45 -13.62 -1.67 1.21
N ASN A 46 -13.02 -1.38 2.37
CA ASN A 46 -13.34 -2.08 3.61
C ASN A 46 -14.81 -1.89 4.02
N ALA A 47 -15.34 -0.66 3.94
CA ALA A 47 -16.75 -0.38 4.19
C ALA A 47 -17.67 -1.12 3.20
N GLY A 48 -17.28 -1.17 1.92
CA GLY A 48 -18.00 -1.91 0.88
C GLY A 48 -18.05 -3.41 1.15
N ILE A 49 -16.91 -4.04 1.48
CA ILE A 49 -16.85 -5.47 1.81
C ILE A 49 -17.72 -5.76 3.03
N ILE A 50 -17.62 -4.95 4.09
CA ILE A 50 -18.45 -5.12 5.29
C ILE A 50 -19.94 -5.00 4.93
N GLY A 51 -20.33 -3.96 4.20
CA GLY A 51 -21.73 -3.73 3.81
C GLY A 51 -22.30 -4.88 2.97
N ILE A 52 -21.55 -5.36 1.97
CA ILE A 52 -21.95 -6.50 1.13
C ILE A 52 -22.05 -7.77 1.97
N THR A 53 -21.08 -8.03 2.85
CA THR A 53 -21.07 -9.20 3.74
C THR A 53 -22.27 -9.20 4.66
N LEU A 54 -22.56 -8.08 5.34
CA LEU A 54 -23.72 -7.95 6.22
C LEU A 54 -25.02 -8.12 5.43
N THR A 55 -25.12 -7.53 4.25
CA THR A 55 -26.31 -7.67 3.39
C THR A 55 -26.51 -9.13 2.99
N ALA A 56 -25.45 -9.83 2.59
CA ALA A 56 -25.51 -11.24 2.26
C ALA A 56 -25.93 -12.10 3.46
N LEU A 57 -25.37 -11.86 4.65
CA LEU A 57 -25.67 -12.64 5.84
C LEU A 57 -27.07 -12.38 6.42
N PHE A 58 -27.53 -11.14 6.41
CA PHE A 58 -28.78 -10.75 7.07
C PHE A 58 -30.00 -10.66 6.14
N LEU A 59 -29.79 -10.34 4.86
CA LEU A 59 -30.89 -10.14 3.91
C LEU A 59 -31.02 -11.27 2.89
N THR A 60 -30.14 -12.28 2.91
CA THR A 60 -30.23 -13.43 2.01
C THR A 60 -30.04 -14.75 2.76
N ALA A 61 -30.46 -15.86 2.16
CA ALA A 61 -30.22 -17.21 2.69
C ALA A 61 -28.83 -17.75 2.30
N ALA A 62 -27.84 -16.86 2.14
CA ALA A 62 -26.48 -17.26 1.80
C ALA A 62 -25.84 -18.06 2.94
N ASP A 63 -25.00 -19.02 2.59
CA ASP A 63 -24.25 -19.81 3.57
C ASP A 63 -23.29 -18.90 4.36
N ALA A 64 -23.53 -18.80 5.66
CA ALA A 64 -22.78 -17.91 6.53
C ALA A 64 -21.29 -18.27 6.61
N THR A 65 -20.95 -19.56 6.52
CA THR A 65 -19.57 -20.02 6.57
C THR A 65 -18.83 -19.59 5.31
N ILE A 66 -19.43 -19.83 4.14
CA ILE A 66 -18.81 -19.48 2.85
C ILE A 66 -18.61 -17.97 2.75
N ILE A 67 -19.66 -17.19 3.03
CA ILE A 67 -19.59 -15.72 2.96
C ILE A 67 -18.57 -15.17 3.94
N THR A 68 -18.54 -15.66 5.18
CA THR A 68 -17.59 -15.20 6.19
C THR A 68 -16.15 -15.51 5.80
N VAL A 69 -15.86 -16.74 5.34
CA VAL A 69 -14.51 -17.13 4.91
C VAL A 69 -14.05 -16.32 3.72
N LEU A 70 -14.92 -16.10 2.72
CA LEU A 70 -14.59 -15.30 1.53
C LEU A 70 -14.34 -13.84 1.89
N SER A 71 -15.21 -13.25 2.72
CA SER A 71 -15.06 -11.86 3.14
C SER A 71 -13.82 -11.63 4.00
N LEU A 72 -13.53 -12.53 4.94
CA LEU A 72 -12.31 -12.46 5.74
C LEU A 72 -11.05 -12.63 4.89
N SER A 73 -11.06 -13.60 3.96
CA SER A 73 -9.92 -13.81 3.05
C SER A 73 -9.70 -12.60 2.15
N THR A 74 -10.78 -11.99 1.65
CA THR A 74 -10.73 -10.79 0.83
C THR A 74 -10.17 -9.61 1.63
N LEU A 75 -10.64 -9.39 2.86
CA LEU A 75 -10.10 -8.38 3.75
C LEU A 75 -8.61 -8.62 4.03
N ALA A 76 -8.22 -9.84 4.39
CA ALA A 76 -6.84 -10.17 4.68
C ALA A 76 -5.92 -9.90 3.48
N LEU A 77 -6.32 -10.33 2.28
CA LEU A 77 -5.56 -10.09 1.04
C LEU A 77 -5.47 -8.60 0.73
N TYR A 78 -6.60 -7.89 0.78
CA TYR A 78 -6.64 -6.47 0.43
C TYR A 78 -5.80 -5.62 1.39
N ASN A 79 -5.95 -5.85 2.70
CA ASN A 79 -5.13 -5.18 3.72
C ASN A 79 -3.64 -5.55 3.58
N GLY A 80 -3.31 -6.79 3.24
CA GLY A 80 -1.93 -7.22 3.00
C GLY A 80 -1.26 -6.47 1.85
N VAL A 81 -1.97 -6.32 0.72
CA VAL A 81 -1.48 -5.56 -0.44
C VAL A 81 -1.26 -4.08 -0.10
N GLU A 82 -2.21 -3.46 0.60
CA GLU A 82 -2.08 -2.05 1.01
C GLU A 82 -0.94 -1.82 2.00
N VAL A 83 -0.68 -2.77 2.91
CA VAL A 83 0.47 -2.69 3.83
C VAL A 83 1.79 -2.73 3.09
N ALA A 84 1.95 -3.63 2.11
CA ALA A 84 3.16 -3.72 1.30
C ALA A 84 3.40 -2.43 0.49
N ASP A 85 2.33 -1.88 -0.07
CA ASP A 85 2.35 -0.63 -0.82
C ASP A 85 2.68 0.60 0.06
N TYR A 86 2.11 0.66 1.27
CA TYR A 86 2.48 1.68 2.24
C TYR A 86 3.94 1.58 2.68
N ALA A 87 4.45 0.35 2.86
CA ALA A 87 5.83 0.11 3.23
C ALA A 87 6.81 0.55 2.13
N ALA A 88 6.48 0.31 0.86
CA ALA A 88 7.24 0.83 -0.28
C ALA A 88 7.27 2.35 -0.32
N LEU A 89 6.13 3.00 -0.12
CA LEU A 89 6.05 4.46 -0.08
C LEU A 89 6.86 5.05 1.09
N ALA A 90 6.82 4.41 2.26
CA ALA A 90 7.60 4.82 3.41
C ALA A 90 9.12 4.64 3.19
N ALA A 91 9.54 3.53 2.57
CA ALA A 91 10.93 3.28 2.22
C ALA A 91 11.44 4.32 1.23
N ALA A 92 10.69 4.59 0.16
CA ALA A 92 11.02 5.60 -0.83
C ALA A 92 11.21 7.00 -0.22
N PHE A 93 10.32 7.39 0.70
CA PHE A 93 10.45 8.64 1.44
C PHE A 93 11.72 8.73 2.30
N ALA A 94 12.10 7.63 2.95
CA ALA A 94 13.31 7.58 3.78
C ALA A 94 14.56 7.71 2.92
N GLU A 95 14.58 7.05 1.75
CA GLU A 95 15.71 7.08 0.81
C GLU A 95 15.92 8.46 0.20
N VAL A 96 14.85 9.12 -0.25
CA VAL A 96 14.94 10.48 -0.82
C VAL A 96 15.43 11.48 0.22
N ARG A 97 14.97 11.36 1.48
CA ARG A 97 15.47 12.19 2.58
C ARG A 97 16.95 11.96 2.89
N ALA A 98 17.41 10.70 2.85
CA ALA A 98 18.82 10.38 3.06
C ALA A 98 19.70 11.00 1.97
N GLN A 99 19.30 10.88 0.69
CA GLN A 99 20.03 11.47 -0.44
C GLN A 99 20.12 13.00 -0.35
N GLN A 100 19.02 13.68 0.01
CA GLN A 100 19.02 15.14 0.19
C GLN A 100 19.92 15.62 1.33
N THR A 101 20.08 14.80 2.38
CA THR A 101 20.95 15.13 3.52
C THR A 101 22.43 14.98 3.13
N GLU A 102 22.77 13.95 2.36
CA GLU A 102 24.14 13.71 1.88
C GLU A 102 24.59 14.73 0.82
N GLU A 103 23.69 15.21 -0.04
CA GLU A 103 24.00 16.26 -1.03
C GLU A 103 24.16 17.65 -0.41
N GLY A 104 23.50 17.94 0.72
CA GLY A 104 23.65 19.21 1.45
C GLY A 104 24.92 19.32 2.30
N GLU A 105 25.65 18.22 2.50
CA GLU A 105 26.90 18.16 3.29
C GLU A 105 28.17 18.27 2.40
N LYS A 106 28.03 18.32 1.07
CA LYS A 106 29.12 18.57 0.12
C LYS A 106 29.14 20.02 -0.36
#